data_AF-A0A6G0IJ65-F1
#
_entry.id   AF-A0A6G0IJ65-F1
#
_cell.length_a   1.000
_cell.length_b   1.000
_cell.length_c   1.000
_cell.angle_alpha   90.00
_cell.angle_beta   90.00
_cell.angle_gamma   90.00
#
_symmetry.space_group_name_H-M   'P 1'
#
loop_
_entity.id
_entity.type
_entity.pdbx_description
1 polymer ?
#
loop_
_entity_poly.entity_id
_entity_poly.type
_entity_poly.pdbx_seq_one_letter_code
_entity_poly.pdbx_strand_id
1 'polypeptide(L)'
;MDWFHCNQCFTRRGSKFLVSSCGHICCEACIKSKQCSVCGASCSYLPITDEMKPQEKVFFKDPVKLIQSRLQHISQIALFQQTQMERVTAHFKHKSIELERHLKEVSEQSYRQLSKLKRENADLKKQLSELKRETAELKKPLSQRRVSPGQSQIDGTQRMSLPVAVTSPVTPRSRTVSDLQGWARDRGPSLSSLTTPGSTTSISSHSSLHEHLHRTPTSFGTPTGTQRQNPNVFQFQFMSGLSIQSPRR
;
A
#
# COMPACT_ATOMS: atom_id res chain seq x y z
N MET A 1 -27.04 -18.76 -42.83
CA MET A 1 -26.53 -17.39 -43.05
C MET A 1 -27.71 -16.61 -43.59
N ASP A 2 -28.52 -16.05 -42.71
CA ASP A 2 -29.93 -15.78 -43.07
C ASP A 2 -30.22 -14.28 -43.24
N TRP A 3 -29.27 -13.42 -42.89
CA TRP A 3 -29.47 -11.98 -42.91
C TRP A 3 -29.25 -11.34 -44.29
N PHE A 4 -28.35 -11.89 -45.11
CA PHE A 4 -28.05 -11.34 -46.44
C PHE A 4 -28.69 -12.13 -47.60
N HIS A 5 -28.78 -11.47 -48.75
CA HIS A 5 -29.34 -11.96 -50.00
C HIS A 5 -28.57 -11.31 -51.17
N CYS A 6 -28.85 -11.71 -52.41
CA CYS A 6 -28.30 -10.97 -53.55
C CYS A 6 -29.02 -9.63 -53.69
N ASN A 7 -28.28 -8.52 -53.66
CA ASN A 7 -28.84 -7.17 -53.77
C ASN A 7 -29.37 -6.83 -55.18
N GLN A 8 -29.14 -7.70 -56.18
CA GLN A 8 -29.66 -7.53 -57.54
C GLN A 8 -30.97 -8.29 -57.77
N CYS A 9 -31.03 -9.57 -57.39
CA CYS A 9 -32.17 -10.45 -57.66
C CYS A 9 -32.94 -10.88 -56.41
N PHE A 10 -32.55 -10.38 -55.24
CA PHE A 10 -33.17 -10.62 -53.92
C PHE A 10 -33.26 -12.10 -53.50
N THR A 11 -32.54 -12.98 -54.19
CA THR A 11 -32.53 -14.42 -53.90
C THR A 11 -31.58 -14.75 -52.76
N ARG A 12 -32.06 -15.58 -51.81
CA ARG A 12 -31.28 -16.15 -50.71
C ARG A 12 -30.76 -17.57 -50.97
N ARG A 13 -31.29 -18.26 -52.00
CA ARG A 13 -31.06 -19.70 -52.18
C ARG A 13 -29.76 -20.03 -52.92
N GLY A 14 -29.03 -21.02 -52.39
CA GLY A 14 -28.24 -22.01 -53.15
C GLY A 14 -27.09 -21.52 -54.02
N SER A 15 -26.71 -20.24 -53.92
CA SER A 15 -25.71 -19.62 -54.79
C SER A 15 -24.53 -19.16 -53.95
N LYS A 16 -23.30 -19.28 -54.47
CA LYS A 16 -22.14 -18.63 -53.87
C LYS A 16 -22.34 -17.11 -53.94
N PHE A 17 -22.18 -16.45 -52.81
CA PHE A 17 -22.29 -14.99 -52.72
C PHE A 17 -20.90 -14.37 -52.72
N LEU A 18 -20.76 -13.22 -53.36
CA LEU A 18 -19.57 -12.40 -53.33
C LEU A 18 -19.95 -10.99 -52.89
N VAL A 19 -19.09 -10.35 -52.11
CA VAL A 19 -19.20 -8.93 -51.75
C VAL A 19 -18.30 -8.12 -52.68
N SER A 20 -18.82 -7.04 -53.24
CA SER A 20 -18.05 -6.10 -54.05
C SER A 20 -17.26 -5.11 -53.18
N SER A 21 -16.23 -4.48 -53.73
CA SER A 21 -15.49 -3.41 -53.05
C SER A 21 -16.35 -2.17 -52.72
N CYS A 22 -17.51 -2.01 -53.36
CA CYS A 22 -18.49 -0.98 -53.00
C CYS A 22 -19.53 -1.45 -51.95
N GLY A 23 -19.40 -2.67 -51.42
CA GLY A 23 -20.20 -3.19 -50.31
C GLY A 23 -21.49 -3.91 -50.72
N HIS A 24 -21.78 -4.09 -52.01
CA HIS A 24 -22.96 -4.84 -52.45
C HIS A 24 -22.70 -6.35 -52.46
N ILE A 25 -23.68 -7.12 -51.99
CA ILE A 25 -23.62 -8.59 -51.98
C ILE A 25 -24.37 -9.10 -53.21
N CYS A 26 -23.71 -9.88 -54.06
CA CYS A 26 -24.29 -10.45 -55.27
C CYS A 26 -24.12 -11.96 -55.31
N CYS A 27 -25.09 -12.69 -55.85
CA CYS A 27 -24.87 -14.08 -56.21
C CYS A 27 -23.98 -14.15 -57.47
N GLU A 28 -23.23 -15.24 -57.60
CA GLU A 28 -22.36 -15.50 -58.75
C GLU A 28 -23.08 -15.30 -60.11
N ALA A 29 -24.34 -15.73 -60.22
CA ALA A 29 -25.14 -15.59 -61.44
C ALA A 29 -25.45 -14.12 -61.85
N CYS A 30 -25.47 -13.19 -60.89
CA CYS A 30 -25.72 -11.78 -61.18
C CYS A 30 -24.44 -11.00 -61.54
N ILE A 31 -23.26 -11.60 -61.35
CA ILE A 31 -21.97 -10.98 -61.68
C ILE A 31 -21.64 -11.32 -63.13
N LYS A 32 -21.78 -10.32 -64.02
CA LYS A 32 -21.52 -10.47 -65.46
C LYS A 32 -20.20 -9.86 -65.93
N SER A 33 -19.67 -8.92 -65.16
CA SER A 33 -18.45 -8.18 -65.51
C SER A 33 -17.77 -7.65 -64.23
N LYS A 34 -16.69 -6.88 -64.38
CA LYS A 34 -16.03 -6.18 -63.27
C LYS A 34 -16.82 -4.97 -62.75
N GLN A 35 -17.98 -4.66 -63.32
CA GLN A 35 -18.86 -3.60 -62.82
C GLN A 35 -19.89 -4.18 -61.83
N CYS A 36 -20.24 -3.41 -60.80
CA CYS A 36 -21.26 -3.74 -59.85
C CYS A 36 -22.65 -3.69 -60.50
N SER A 37 -23.41 -4.79 -60.44
CA SER A 37 -24.76 -4.85 -61.01
C SER A 37 -25.74 -3.88 -60.33
N VAL A 38 -25.49 -3.48 -59.09
CA VAL A 38 -26.38 -2.60 -58.30
C VAL A 38 -26.10 -1.12 -58.52
N CYS A 39 -24.83 -0.69 -58.51
CA CYS A 39 -24.47 0.74 -58.61
C CYS A 39 -23.60 1.11 -59.83
N GLY A 40 -23.23 0.16 -60.68
CA GLY A 40 -22.45 0.39 -61.90
C GLY A 40 -20.94 0.64 -61.69
N ALA A 41 -20.48 0.82 -60.45
CA ALA A 41 -19.06 1.08 -60.15
C ALA A 41 -18.16 -0.10 -60.54
N SER A 42 -16.95 0.18 -61.02
CA SER A 42 -15.91 -0.85 -61.19
C SER A 42 -15.49 -1.39 -59.82
N CYS A 43 -15.63 -2.70 -59.60
CA CYS A 43 -15.40 -3.33 -58.31
C CYS A 43 -14.59 -4.62 -58.43
N SER A 44 -13.78 -4.89 -57.40
CA SER A 44 -13.32 -6.25 -57.12
C SER A 44 -14.41 -7.00 -56.34
N TYR A 45 -14.39 -8.33 -56.42
CA TYR A 45 -15.33 -9.20 -55.74
C TYR A 45 -14.58 -10.19 -54.86
N LEU A 46 -15.05 -10.32 -53.62
CA LEU A 46 -14.52 -11.26 -52.64
C LEU A 46 -15.60 -12.30 -52.32
N PRO A 47 -15.35 -13.60 -52.53
CA PRO A 47 -16.27 -14.65 -52.12
C PRO A 47 -16.55 -14.63 -50.62
N ILE A 48 -17.83 -14.70 -50.24
CA ILE A 48 -18.25 -14.83 -48.85
C ILE A 48 -18.19 -16.31 -48.48
N THR A 49 -17.07 -16.73 -47.90
CA THR A 49 -16.84 -18.13 -47.51
C THR A 49 -16.20 -18.22 -46.12
N ASP A 50 -16.03 -19.44 -45.62
CA ASP A 50 -15.41 -19.64 -44.30
C ASP A 50 -13.90 -19.39 -44.28
N GLU A 51 -13.27 -19.38 -45.45
CA GLU A 51 -11.83 -19.19 -45.69
C GLU A 51 -11.41 -17.71 -45.79
N MET A 52 -12.37 -16.77 -45.67
CA MET A 52 -12.07 -15.33 -45.62
C MET A 52 -11.12 -14.98 -44.47
N LYS A 53 -10.36 -13.89 -44.64
CA LYS A 53 -9.51 -13.38 -43.56
C LYS A 53 -10.37 -13.05 -42.33
N PRO A 54 -9.90 -13.29 -41.10
CA PRO A 54 -10.70 -13.06 -39.89
C PRO A 54 -11.30 -11.65 -39.78
N GLN A 55 -10.57 -10.63 -40.27
CA GLN A 55 -10.99 -9.23 -40.29
C GLN A 55 -12.18 -8.97 -41.23
N GLU A 56 -12.25 -9.69 -42.35
CA GLU A 56 -13.35 -9.57 -43.33
C GLU A 56 -14.52 -10.47 -42.92
N LYS A 57 -14.23 -11.67 -42.42
CA LYS A 57 -15.23 -12.64 -41.96
C LYS A 57 -16.11 -12.10 -40.83
N VAL A 58 -15.59 -11.21 -39.99
CA VAL A 58 -16.33 -10.67 -38.83
C VAL A 58 -17.63 -9.96 -39.22
N PHE A 59 -17.68 -9.33 -40.39
CA PHE A 59 -18.86 -8.60 -40.89
C PHE A 59 -20.01 -9.54 -41.27
N PHE A 60 -19.73 -10.81 -41.51
CA PHE A 60 -20.72 -11.82 -41.89
C PHE A 60 -21.09 -12.75 -40.73
N LYS A 61 -20.47 -12.58 -39.55
CA LYS A 61 -20.82 -13.33 -38.35
C LYS A 61 -22.09 -12.78 -37.70
N ASP A 62 -22.75 -13.65 -36.95
CA ASP A 62 -23.87 -13.27 -36.09
C ASP A 62 -23.40 -12.25 -35.02
N PRO A 63 -23.96 -11.03 -34.98
CA PRO A 63 -23.56 -10.00 -34.03
C PRO A 63 -23.79 -10.44 -32.58
N VAL A 64 -24.84 -11.22 -32.31
CA VAL A 64 -25.13 -11.71 -30.95
C VAL A 64 -24.01 -12.64 -30.46
N LYS A 65 -23.57 -13.56 -31.31
CA LYS A 65 -22.45 -14.47 -31.00
C LYS A 65 -21.13 -13.73 -30.82
N LEU A 66 -20.89 -12.69 -31.61
CA LEU A 66 -19.69 -11.87 -31.49
C LEU A 66 -19.65 -11.15 -30.13
N ILE A 67 -20.76 -10.50 -29.76
CA ILE A 67 -20.90 -9.82 -28.47
C ILE A 67 -20.72 -10.83 -27.32
N GLN A 68 -21.41 -11.98 -27.39
CA GLN A 68 -21.31 -13.02 -26.37
C GLN A 68 -19.87 -13.49 -26.16
N SER A 69 -19.14 -13.78 -27.25
CA SER A 69 -17.73 -14.18 -27.18
C SER A 69 -16.84 -13.11 -26.56
N ARG A 70 -17.08 -11.83 -26.89
CA ARG A 70 -16.31 -10.71 -26.31
C ARG A 70 -16.62 -10.53 -24.83
N LEU A 71 -17.89 -10.60 -24.44
CA LEU A 71 -18.30 -10.52 -23.04
C LEU A 71 -17.71 -11.65 -22.22
N GLN A 72 -17.70 -12.89 -22.72
CA GLN A 72 -17.04 -14.01 -22.04
C GLN A 72 -15.57 -13.73 -21.74
N HIS A 73 -14.83 -13.18 -22.70
CA HIS A 73 -13.42 -12.83 -22.50
C HIS A 73 -13.26 -11.70 -21.47
N ILE A 74 -14.11 -10.68 -21.51
CA ILE A 74 -14.11 -9.59 -20.52
C ILE A 74 -14.43 -10.13 -19.12
N SER A 75 -15.39 -11.04 -18.99
CA SER A 75 -15.73 -11.67 -17.71
C SER A 75 -14.55 -12.47 -17.14
N GLN A 76 -13.80 -13.18 -17.97
CA GLN A 76 -12.59 -13.89 -17.53
C GLN A 76 -11.52 -12.93 -16.99
N ILE A 77 -11.31 -11.80 -17.66
CA ILE A 77 -10.40 -10.74 -17.21
C ILE A 77 -10.87 -10.18 -15.86
N ALA A 78 -12.16 -9.89 -15.72
CA ALA A 78 -12.74 -9.36 -14.48
C ALA A 78 -12.56 -10.35 -13.31
N LEU A 79 -12.81 -11.64 -13.53
CA LEU A 79 -12.61 -12.69 -12.52
C LEU A 79 -11.15 -12.79 -12.08
N PHE A 80 -10.21 -12.71 -13.03
CA PHE A 80 -8.78 -12.67 -12.71
C PHE A 80 -8.43 -11.48 -11.83
N GLN A 81 -8.87 -10.27 -12.22
CA GLN A 81 -8.61 -9.04 -11.46
C GLN A 81 -9.22 -9.09 -10.05
N GLN A 82 -10.45 -9.59 -9.93
CA GLN A 82 -11.12 -9.81 -8.65
C GLN A 82 -10.30 -10.75 -7.76
N THR A 83 -9.84 -11.89 -8.32
CA THR A 83 -9.03 -12.86 -7.58
C THR A 83 -7.73 -12.23 -7.05
N GLN A 84 -7.08 -11.36 -7.83
CA GLN A 84 -5.88 -10.64 -7.36
C GLN A 84 -6.21 -9.69 -6.21
N MET A 85 -7.32 -8.94 -6.31
CA MET A 85 -7.77 -8.03 -5.25
C MET A 85 -8.13 -8.78 -3.96
N GLU A 86 -8.76 -9.95 -4.08
CA GLU A 86 -9.09 -10.81 -2.94
C GLU A 86 -7.84 -11.32 -2.23
N ARG A 87 -6.77 -11.69 -2.98
CA ARG A 87 -5.48 -12.09 -2.39
C ARG A 87 -4.85 -10.98 -1.57
N VAL A 88 -4.82 -9.76 -2.11
CA VAL A 88 -4.29 -8.58 -1.40
C VAL A 88 -5.12 -8.30 -0.15
N THR A 89 -6.44 -8.36 -0.27
CA THR A 89 -7.36 -8.16 0.85
C THR A 89 -7.14 -9.21 1.94
N ALA A 90 -6.98 -10.48 1.57
CA ALA A 90 -6.71 -11.57 2.50
C ALA A 90 -5.37 -11.40 3.23
N HIS A 91 -4.31 -10.98 2.51
CA HIS A 91 -3.01 -10.71 3.10
C HIS A 91 -3.09 -9.63 4.19
N PHE A 92 -3.70 -8.49 3.89
CA PHE A 92 -3.81 -7.40 4.85
C PHE A 92 -4.76 -7.71 6.01
N LYS A 93 -5.84 -8.46 5.77
CA LYS A 93 -6.69 -8.98 6.85
C LYS A 93 -5.91 -9.87 7.81
N HIS A 94 -5.12 -10.81 7.28
CA HIS A 94 -4.29 -11.68 8.11
C HIS A 94 -3.25 -10.88 8.90
N LYS A 95 -2.59 -9.92 8.25
CA LYS A 95 -1.60 -9.07 8.91
C LYS A 95 -2.20 -8.21 10.02
N SER A 96 -3.41 -7.70 9.80
CA SER A 96 -4.15 -6.94 10.81
C SER A 96 -4.42 -7.78 12.06
N ILE A 97 -4.89 -9.03 11.88
CA ILE A 97 -5.16 -9.95 12.99
C ILE A 97 -3.88 -10.30 13.75
N GLU A 98 -2.78 -10.54 13.04
CA GLU A 98 -1.47 -10.81 13.66
C GLU A 98 -0.99 -9.63 14.52
N LEU A 99 -1.08 -8.41 13.99
CA LEU A 99 -0.71 -7.19 14.71
C LEU A 99 -1.61 -6.95 15.92
N GLU A 100 -2.91 -7.17 15.79
CA GLU A 100 -3.86 -7.04 16.90
C GLU A 100 -3.54 -8.03 18.03
N ARG A 101 -3.21 -9.28 17.70
CA ARG A 101 -2.74 -10.28 18.67
C ARG A 101 -1.47 -9.81 19.39
N HIS A 102 -0.47 -9.34 18.64
CA HIS A 102 0.78 -8.84 19.21
C HIS A 102 0.56 -7.65 20.15
N LEU A 103 -0.30 -6.70 19.75
CA LEU A 103 -0.66 -5.55 20.58
C LEU A 103 -1.30 -5.98 21.90
N LYS A 104 -2.21 -6.96 21.85
CA LYS A 104 -2.85 -7.52 23.05
C LYS A 104 -1.83 -8.17 23.98
N GLU A 105 -0.94 -9.00 23.44
CA GLU A 105 0.12 -9.66 24.22
C GLU A 105 1.05 -8.66 24.91
N VAL A 106 1.52 -7.64 24.17
CA VAL A 106 2.36 -6.58 24.72
C VAL A 106 1.63 -5.77 25.77
N SER A 107 0.35 -5.46 25.55
CA SER A 107 -0.49 -4.73 26.52
C SER A 107 -0.65 -5.52 27.83
N GLU A 108 -0.97 -6.82 27.74
CA GLU A 108 -1.10 -7.69 28.90
C GLU A 108 0.24 -7.85 29.64
N GLN A 109 1.34 -7.99 28.92
CA GLN A 109 2.68 -8.06 29.52
C GLN A 109 3.04 -6.75 30.25
N SER A 110 2.77 -5.60 29.63
CA SER A 110 2.98 -4.29 30.23
C SER A 110 2.17 -4.13 31.52
N TYR A 111 0.89 -4.53 31.50
CA TYR A 111 0.03 -4.49 32.69
C TYR A 111 0.57 -5.37 33.82
N ARG A 112 1.04 -6.59 33.50
CA ARG A 112 1.67 -7.48 34.49
C ARG A 112 2.93 -6.87 35.09
N GLN A 113 3.80 -6.28 34.27
CA GLN A 113 5.03 -5.61 34.72
C GLN A 113 4.73 -4.40 35.61
N LEU A 114 3.77 -3.55 35.21
CA LEU A 114 3.32 -2.41 36.00
C LEU A 114 2.76 -2.85 37.36
N SER A 115 1.98 -3.92 37.40
CA SER A 115 1.47 -4.49 38.64
C SER A 115 2.59 -4.98 39.57
N LYS A 116 3.60 -5.66 39.02
CA LYS A 116 4.79 -6.10 39.77
C LYS A 116 5.57 -4.92 40.34
N LEU A 117 5.90 -3.94 39.50
CA LEU A 117 6.62 -2.72 39.93
C LEU A 117 5.83 -1.95 40.99
N LYS A 118 4.50 -1.89 40.89
CA LYS A 118 3.65 -1.23 41.89
C LYS A 118 3.74 -1.92 43.26
N ARG A 119 3.80 -3.26 43.30
CA ARG A 119 4.00 -4.03 44.54
C ARG A 119 5.39 -3.78 45.13
N GLU A 120 6.43 -3.91 44.32
CA GLU A 120 7.82 -3.66 44.75
C GLU A 120 7.99 -2.22 45.28
N ASN A 121 7.37 -1.23 44.63
CA ASN A 121 7.40 0.16 45.09
C ASN A 121 6.69 0.34 46.44
N ALA A 122 5.59 -0.38 46.67
CA ALA A 122 4.89 -0.36 47.96
C ALA A 122 5.74 -1.00 49.07
N ASP A 123 6.39 -2.13 48.79
CA ASP A 123 7.27 -2.83 49.73
C ASP A 123 8.50 -1.97 50.09
N LEU A 124 9.15 -1.36 49.08
CA LEU A 124 10.26 -0.43 49.30
C LEU A 124 9.85 0.79 50.12
N LYS A 125 8.65 1.35 49.86
CA LYS A 125 8.12 2.46 50.69
C LYS A 125 7.92 2.04 52.14
N LYS A 126 7.43 0.82 52.39
CA LYS A 126 7.28 0.26 53.74
C LYS A 126 8.64 0.14 54.42
N GLN A 127 9.62 -0.50 53.77
CA GLN A 127 10.98 -0.63 54.30
C GLN A 127 11.65 0.72 54.59
N LEU A 128 11.50 1.70 53.69
CA LEU A 128 12.01 3.06 53.91
C LEU A 128 11.37 3.73 55.12
N SER A 129 10.07 3.52 55.36
CA SER A 129 9.38 4.07 56.54
C SER A 129 9.87 3.45 57.85
N GLU A 130 10.15 2.14 57.84
CA GLU A 130 10.68 1.39 58.98
C GLU A 130 12.11 1.82 59.33
N LEU A 131 13.00 1.85 58.35
CA LEU A 131 14.38 2.34 58.53
C LEU A 131 14.42 3.79 59.04
N LYS A 132 13.51 4.66 58.57
CA LYS A 132 13.38 6.03 59.08
C LYS A 132 12.98 6.06 60.56
N ARG A 133 12.05 5.20 60.98
CA ARG A 133 11.63 5.07 62.38
C ARG A 133 12.80 4.60 63.25
N GLU A 134 13.49 3.53 62.85
CA GLU A 134 14.66 3.00 63.55
C GLU A 134 15.78 4.04 63.66
N THR A 135 16.07 4.75 62.56
CA THR A 135 17.07 5.83 62.56
C THR A 135 16.67 6.96 63.52
N ALA A 136 15.39 7.32 63.59
CA ALA A 136 14.90 8.33 64.52
C ALA A 136 15.01 7.86 65.98
N GLU A 137 14.69 6.60 66.27
CA GLU A 137 14.84 6.00 67.60
C GLU A 137 16.30 5.96 68.05
N LEU A 138 17.23 5.53 67.19
CA LEU A 138 18.67 5.53 67.47
C LEU A 138 19.26 6.93 67.65
N LYS A 139 18.69 7.96 67.01
CA LYS A 139 19.12 9.36 67.18
C LYS A 139 18.65 10.00 68.49
N LYS A 140 17.55 9.54 69.11
CA LYS A 140 17.04 10.06 70.40
C LYS A 140 18.05 9.99 71.57
N PRO A 141 18.77 8.88 71.82
CA PRO A 141 19.79 8.85 72.88
C PRO A 141 21.05 9.68 72.54
N LEU A 142 21.35 9.90 71.25
CA LEU A 142 22.48 10.74 70.82
C LEU A 142 22.25 12.23 71.04
N SER A 143 21.00 12.71 71.01
CA SER A 143 20.67 14.10 71.35
C SER A 143 20.62 14.34 72.86
N GLN A 144 20.22 13.36 73.68
CA GLN A 144 20.29 13.45 75.15
C GLN A 144 21.73 13.51 75.67
N ARG A 145 22.69 12.81 75.04
CA ARG A 145 24.11 12.87 75.43
C ARG A 145 24.79 14.21 75.09
N ARG A 146 24.17 15.04 74.25
CA ARG A 146 24.73 16.32 73.78
C ARG A 146 24.18 17.57 74.46
N VAL A 147 23.38 17.43 75.51
CA VAL A 147 22.87 18.55 76.32
C VAL A 147 23.39 18.41 77.76
N SER A 148 24.70 18.66 77.93
CA SER A 148 25.27 19.14 79.18
C SER A 148 26.24 20.29 78.84
N PRO A 149 26.03 21.51 79.38
CA PRO A 149 26.97 22.63 79.24
C PRO A 149 28.14 22.39 80.19
N GLY A 150 29.31 22.08 79.64
CA GLY A 150 30.48 21.71 80.43
C GLY A 150 31.76 22.26 79.83
N GLN A 151 32.10 23.45 80.28
CA GLN A 151 33.35 24.15 80.07
C GLN A 151 34.49 23.32 80.69
N SER A 152 35.41 22.81 79.89
CA SER A 152 36.69 22.30 80.39
C SER A 152 37.79 22.72 79.43
N GLN A 153 38.48 23.80 79.82
CA GLN A 153 39.85 24.00 79.41
C GLN A 153 40.69 22.85 79.98
N ILE A 154 41.42 22.16 79.10
CA ILE A 154 42.55 21.34 79.51
C ILE A 154 43.66 21.69 78.52
N ASP A 155 44.54 22.57 79.00
CA ASP A 155 45.85 22.83 78.45
C ASP A 155 46.75 21.62 78.77
N GLY A 156 47.49 21.13 77.77
CA GLY A 156 48.18 19.85 77.88
C GLY A 156 48.64 19.29 76.55
N THR A 157 49.65 19.93 75.99
CA THR A 157 50.51 19.54 74.87
C THR A 157 50.60 18.03 74.59
N GLN A 158 49.73 17.52 73.71
CA GLN A 158 50.04 16.38 72.85
C GLN A 158 49.73 16.75 71.41
N ARG A 159 50.80 17.02 70.66
CA ARG A 159 50.79 17.30 69.23
C ARG A 159 50.47 16.01 68.47
N MET A 160 49.18 15.66 68.43
CA MET A 160 48.67 14.66 67.50
C MET A 160 48.65 15.28 66.11
N SER A 161 49.55 14.82 65.25
CA SER A 161 49.66 15.19 63.85
C SER A 161 48.31 15.02 63.15
N LEU A 162 47.77 16.11 62.61
CA LEU A 162 46.62 16.04 61.70
C LEU A 162 46.98 15.10 60.55
N PRO A 163 46.12 14.12 60.17
CA PRO A 163 46.30 13.46 58.89
C PRO A 163 46.17 14.54 57.83
N VAL A 164 47.28 14.82 57.15
CA VAL A 164 47.35 15.66 55.96
C VAL A 164 46.25 15.19 55.02
N ALA A 165 45.40 16.13 54.60
CA ALA A 165 44.45 15.88 53.54
C ALA A 165 45.25 15.37 52.33
N VAL A 166 45.04 14.10 51.97
CA VAL A 166 45.46 13.61 50.66
C VAL A 166 44.53 14.29 49.67
N THR A 167 44.90 15.50 49.24
CA THR A 167 44.39 16.07 48.01
C THR A 167 44.76 15.07 46.92
N SER A 168 43.75 14.56 46.21
CA SER A 168 43.97 13.72 45.03
C SER A 168 44.99 14.37 44.10
N PRO A 169 45.91 13.60 43.50
CA PRO A 169 46.92 14.17 42.62
C PRO A 169 46.23 14.92 41.48
N VAL A 170 46.64 16.17 41.31
CA VAL A 170 46.37 16.98 40.12
C VAL A 170 46.94 16.23 38.93
N THR A 171 46.08 15.64 38.11
CA THR A 171 46.45 15.17 36.78
C THR A 171 46.62 16.38 35.85
N PRO A 172 47.67 16.40 35.01
CA PRO A 172 47.89 17.49 34.07
C PRO A 172 46.74 17.56 33.05
N ARG A 173 46.23 18.77 32.88
CA ARG A 173 45.43 19.17 31.72
C ARG A 173 46.31 19.13 30.47
N SER A 174 46.19 18.06 29.69
CA SER A 174 46.50 18.08 28.25
C SER A 174 45.23 18.41 27.48
N ARG A 175 45.35 19.37 26.55
CA ARG A 175 44.28 19.85 25.67
C ARG A 175 43.96 18.81 24.57
N THR A 176 42.67 18.72 24.22
CA THR A 176 42.05 18.48 22.89
C THR A 176 42.42 17.16 22.18
N VAL A 177 41.49 16.30 21.75
CA VAL A 177 40.61 16.43 20.57
C VAL A 177 39.29 15.62 20.76
N SER A 178 38.20 16.20 20.26
CA SER A 178 36.86 15.69 19.86
C SER A 178 36.55 14.20 20.09
N ASP A 179 35.39 13.80 20.63
CA ASP A 179 34.13 13.85 19.88
C ASP A 179 32.88 13.85 20.81
N LEU A 180 31.93 14.74 20.53
CA LEU A 180 30.64 14.87 21.19
C LEU A 180 29.61 14.03 20.44
N GLN A 181 29.15 12.91 21.01
CA GLN A 181 27.92 12.27 20.52
C GLN A 181 26.71 12.82 21.28
N GLY A 182 26.30 14.01 20.85
CA GLY A 182 25.04 14.64 21.22
C GLY A 182 23.89 14.15 20.34
N TRP A 183 22.72 14.01 20.97
CA TRP A 183 21.44 13.87 20.27
C TRP A 183 21.20 15.04 19.31
N ALA A 184 20.86 14.74 18.06
CA ALA A 184 20.10 15.63 17.20
C ALA A 184 19.34 14.81 16.14
N ARG A 185 18.05 15.15 15.98
CA ARG A 185 17.28 14.90 14.76
C ARG A 185 17.94 15.68 13.60
N ASP A 186 18.11 15.08 12.43
CA ASP A 186 17.23 15.26 11.25
C ASP A 186 17.87 14.67 9.95
N ARG A 187 17.01 14.20 9.04
CA ARG A 187 17.19 13.92 7.58
C ARG A 187 18.14 12.81 7.06
N GLY A 188 17.59 11.93 6.21
CA GLY A 188 18.30 10.94 5.36
C GLY A 188 19.11 11.56 4.20
N PRO A 189 19.61 10.81 3.18
CA PRO A 189 18.91 9.72 2.47
C PRO A 189 19.77 8.53 1.94
N SER A 190 19.07 7.59 1.31
CA SER A 190 19.48 6.76 0.16
C SER A 190 19.88 5.30 0.37
N LEU A 191 19.24 4.51 -0.49
CA LEU A 191 19.30 3.08 -0.74
C LEU A 191 20.60 2.72 -1.47
N SER A 192 21.13 1.54 -1.19
CA SER A 192 21.98 0.76 -2.10
C SER A 192 21.63 -0.71 -2.03
N SER A 193 21.32 -1.25 -3.20
CA SER A 193 20.92 -2.59 -3.55
C SER A 193 22.05 -3.63 -3.45
N LEU A 194 21.68 -4.90 -3.26
CA LEU A 194 22.48 -6.06 -3.65
C LEU A 194 21.60 -7.12 -4.35
N THR A 195 21.88 -7.26 -5.65
CA THR A 195 21.95 -8.48 -6.48
C THR A 195 20.69 -9.25 -6.95
N THR A 196 20.69 -9.40 -8.28
CA THR A 196 19.83 -10.03 -9.30
C THR A 196 19.87 -11.59 -9.30
N PRO A 197 19.12 -12.36 -10.15
CA PRO A 197 19.26 -12.37 -11.63
C PRO A 197 17.95 -12.45 -12.45
N GLY A 198 18.03 -11.90 -13.67
CA GLY A 198 17.04 -12.06 -14.74
C GLY A 198 17.59 -12.90 -15.91
N SER A 199 16.74 -13.16 -16.90
CA SER A 199 17.12 -13.67 -18.22
C SER A 199 16.33 -12.95 -19.34
N THR A 200 17.10 -12.32 -20.24
CA THR A 200 16.94 -12.17 -21.71
C THR A 200 15.63 -11.60 -22.25
N THR A 201 15.60 -10.47 -22.97
CA THR A 201 16.21 -10.29 -24.31
C THR A 201 16.30 -8.80 -24.70
N SER A 202 17.35 -8.46 -25.47
CA SER A 202 17.71 -7.13 -25.97
C SER A 202 17.02 -6.76 -27.28
N ILE A 203 16.73 -5.47 -27.50
CA ILE A 203 16.94 -4.80 -28.79
C ILE A 203 17.24 -3.30 -28.58
N SER A 204 18.22 -2.80 -29.34
CA SER A 204 18.82 -1.47 -29.31
C SER A 204 18.01 -0.38 -30.05
N SER A 205 18.20 0.91 -29.69
CA SER A 205 18.86 1.92 -30.54
C SER A 205 18.81 3.36 -29.97
N HIS A 206 19.99 3.95 -29.83
CA HIS A 206 20.42 5.35 -29.87
C HIS A 206 19.40 6.52 -29.87
N SER A 207 19.60 7.48 -28.95
CA SER A 207 19.89 8.90 -29.28
C SER A 207 20.11 9.73 -28.01
N SER A 208 20.89 10.79 -28.15
CA SER A 208 21.51 11.58 -27.08
C SER A 208 21.06 13.05 -27.11
N LEU A 209 21.09 13.68 -25.92
CA LEU A 209 21.27 15.11 -25.63
C LEU A 209 20.06 16.05 -25.43
N HIS A 210 20.30 16.96 -24.46
CA HIS A 210 19.58 18.13 -23.95
C HIS A 210 18.39 17.89 -23.01
N GLU A 211 18.52 18.11 -21.70
CA GLU A 211 18.66 19.37 -20.92
C GLU A 211 17.33 20.03 -20.51
N HIS A 212 17.27 20.33 -19.21
CA HIS A 212 16.52 21.40 -18.56
C HIS A 212 15.07 21.16 -18.08
N LEU A 213 14.99 21.10 -16.74
CA LEU A 213 14.01 21.75 -15.85
C LEU A 213 12.62 21.09 -15.67
N HIS A 214 12.52 20.22 -14.65
CA HIS A 214 11.25 20.00 -13.95
C HIS A 214 11.27 20.63 -12.56
N ARG A 215 10.71 21.84 -12.56
CA ARG A 215 10.15 22.60 -11.45
C ARG A 215 8.92 21.86 -10.90
N THR A 216 8.90 21.57 -9.60
CA THR A 216 7.69 21.16 -8.87
C THR A 216 6.73 22.36 -8.77
N PRO A 217 5.41 22.12 -8.73
CA PRO A 217 4.63 22.85 -7.74
C PRO A 217 3.68 21.97 -6.93
N THR A 218 3.60 22.42 -5.68
CA THR A 218 2.79 22.02 -4.55
C THR A 218 1.28 22.24 -4.77
N SER A 219 0.51 21.50 -3.98
CA SER A 219 -0.94 21.51 -3.77
C SER A 219 -1.67 22.85 -3.83
N PHE A 220 -2.85 22.84 -4.45
CA PHE A 220 -4.07 23.58 -4.11
C PHE A 220 -5.23 22.64 -4.47
N GLY A 221 -6.35 22.50 -3.76
CA GLY A 221 -7.15 23.45 -2.99
C GLY A 221 -8.59 23.14 -3.39
N THR A 222 -9.46 22.83 -2.44
CA THR A 222 -10.89 22.55 -2.68
C THR A 222 -11.61 23.81 -3.16
N PRO A 223 -12.57 23.70 -4.09
CA PRO A 223 -13.69 24.63 -4.10
C PRO A 223 -15.05 23.90 -4.11
N THR A 224 -15.87 24.29 -3.14
CA THR A 224 -17.32 24.09 -3.07
C THR A 224 -18.00 25.04 -4.07
N GLY A 225 -18.96 24.58 -4.87
CA GLY A 225 -19.74 25.47 -5.76
C GLY A 225 -20.64 24.77 -6.79
N THR A 226 -21.86 24.49 -6.35
CA THR A 226 -23.14 24.17 -7.04
C THR A 226 -23.33 24.31 -8.58
N GLN A 227 -23.93 23.24 -9.13
CA GLN A 227 -25.12 23.18 -10.02
C GLN A 227 -25.00 23.53 -11.52
N ARG A 228 -25.02 22.49 -12.38
CA ARG A 228 -26.05 22.29 -13.44
C ARG A 228 -26.00 20.89 -14.08
N GLN A 229 -27.18 20.48 -14.52
CA GLN A 229 -27.67 19.19 -15.03
C GLN A 229 -26.96 18.64 -16.30
N ASN A 230 -26.73 17.32 -16.36
CA ASN A 230 -27.24 16.43 -17.42
C ASN A 230 -27.01 14.93 -17.10
N PRO A 231 -27.76 14.00 -17.74
CA PRO A 231 -28.13 12.71 -17.15
C PRO A 231 -27.12 11.59 -17.43
N ASN A 232 -26.78 10.84 -16.38
CA ASN A 232 -26.02 9.60 -16.52
C ASN A 232 -26.95 8.47 -17.02
N VAL A 233 -26.84 8.19 -18.30
CA VAL A 233 -27.20 6.90 -18.91
C VAL A 233 -26.06 5.92 -18.58
N PHE A 234 -26.40 4.67 -18.29
CA PHE A 234 -25.55 3.53 -17.90
C PHE A 234 -25.29 3.32 -16.40
N GLN A 235 -26.37 3.09 -15.66
CA GLN A 235 -26.32 2.35 -14.39
C GLN A 235 -26.80 0.92 -14.64
N PHE A 236 -25.88 -0.05 -14.70
CA PHE A 236 -26.21 -1.47 -14.60
C PHE A 236 -26.54 -1.77 -13.13
N GLN A 237 -27.83 -1.82 -12.81
CA GLN A 237 -28.33 -2.36 -11.55
C GLN A 237 -28.13 -3.87 -11.52
N PHE A 238 -27.12 -4.34 -10.78
CA PHE A 238 -27.07 -5.74 -10.37
C PHE A 238 -27.99 -5.92 -9.15
N MET A 239 -29.10 -6.60 -9.42
CA MET A 239 -30.04 -7.29 -8.54
C MET A 239 -29.88 -7.06 -7.03
N SER A 240 -30.85 -6.36 -6.46
CA SER A 240 -31.24 -6.48 -5.07
C SER A 240 -31.96 -7.82 -4.85
N GLY A 241 -31.58 -8.54 -3.80
CA GLY A 241 -32.43 -9.59 -3.24
C GLY A 241 -31.68 -10.72 -2.59
N LEU A 242 -31.30 -10.56 -1.31
CA LEU A 242 -31.42 -11.62 -0.30
C LEU A 242 -31.56 -10.94 1.08
N SER A 243 -32.81 -10.81 1.51
CA SER A 243 -33.20 -10.55 2.90
C SER A 243 -32.89 -11.80 3.71
N ILE A 244 -31.92 -11.74 4.63
CA ILE A 244 -31.70 -12.79 5.63
C ILE A 244 -32.32 -12.31 6.94
N GLN A 245 -33.48 -12.89 7.26
CA GLN A 245 -34.11 -12.80 8.57
C GLN A 245 -33.23 -13.48 9.62
N SER A 246 -33.08 -12.81 10.77
CA SER A 246 -32.55 -13.37 12.01
C SER A 246 -33.59 -14.30 12.66
N PRO A 247 -33.22 -15.50 13.14
CA PRO A 247 -34.04 -16.22 14.10
C PRO A 247 -33.61 -15.87 15.53
N ARG A 248 -34.52 -15.23 16.26
CA ARG A 248 -34.59 -15.35 17.72
C ARG A 248 -35.17 -16.73 18.06
N ARG A 249 -34.48 -17.48 18.90
CA ARG A 249 -35.06 -18.25 20.02
C ARG A 249 -33.99 -18.43 21.09
#